data_AF-A0A2E8FKP3-F1
#
_entry.id   AF-A0A2E8FKP3-F1
#
_cell.length_a   1.000
_cell.length_b   1.000
_cell.length_c   1.000
_cell.angle_alpha   90.00
_cell.angle_beta   90.00
_cell.angle_gamma   90.00
#
_symmetry.space_group_name_H-M   'P 1'
#
loop_
_entity.id
_entity.type
_entity.pdbx_description
1 polymer ?
#
loop_
_entity_poly.entity_id
_entity_poly.type
_entity_poly.pdbx_seq_one_letter_code
_entity_poly.pdbx_strand_id
1 'polypeptide(L)'
;MSSQRLGEAIELLRSVYGMSPSGLAEGAPGRWKTLLEVVAGTPGKDKDGESGIALTEPDAVLESPPEVVRDTLKRTGRDPRRAVALQALAGWWPGDLPQPEWCEAEVARRAELTGIRGIGPELVDRILLFVLGIRTMPLSRGPLRVVCRHGWCGMESEYEEWQHIFHQASGVSGTSLEKIVVLFNRVGRDHCGSQPRCDGCPLESLLPESGVCEPEGP
;
A
#
# COMPACT_ATOMS: atom_id res chain seq x y z
N MET A 1 18.79 11.88 12.41
CA MET A 1 17.75 12.49 13.27
C MET A 1 16.36 12.23 12.72
N SER A 2 16.10 12.43 11.43
CA SER A 2 14.77 12.24 10.85
C SER A 2 14.23 10.81 10.94
N SER A 3 15.04 9.79 10.72
CA SER A 3 14.64 8.37 10.88
C SER A 3 14.27 8.01 12.33
N GLN A 4 14.91 8.64 13.31
CA GLN A 4 14.62 8.44 14.73
C GLN A 4 13.28 9.07 15.11
N ARG A 5 13.03 10.31 14.67
CA ARG A 5 11.73 10.98 14.84
C ARG A 5 10.59 10.23 14.15
N LEU A 6 10.83 9.72 12.94
CA LEU A 6 9.88 8.85 12.25
C LEU A 6 9.64 7.54 13.01
N GLY A 7 10.69 6.96 13.62
CA GLY A 7 10.59 5.81 14.51
C GLY A 7 9.70 6.09 15.73
N GLU A 8 9.95 7.19 16.44
CA GLU A 8 9.13 7.65 17.58
C GLU A 8 7.66 7.85 17.17
N ALA A 9 7.42 8.45 15.99
CA ALA A 9 6.09 8.62 15.43
C ALA A 9 5.37 7.28 15.19
N ILE A 10 6.07 6.29 14.64
CA ILE A 10 5.53 4.94 14.43
C ILE A 10 5.13 4.30 15.76
N GLU A 11 5.96 4.43 16.80
CA GLU A 11 5.67 3.88 18.12
C GLU A 11 4.45 4.54 18.76
N LEU A 12 4.32 5.87 18.62
CA LEU A 12 3.19 6.63 19.11
C LEU A 12 1.89 6.28 18.38
N LEU A 13 1.93 6.14 17.06
CA LEU A 13 0.78 5.66 16.28
C LEU A 13 0.37 4.25 16.71
N ARG A 14 1.35 3.38 16.93
CA ARG A 14 1.11 2.00 17.39
C ARG A 14 0.49 1.96 18.78
N SER A 15 0.90 2.83 19.70
CA SER A 15 0.33 2.88 21.06
C SER A 15 -1.12 3.38 21.07
N VAL A 16 -1.47 4.33 20.19
CA VAL A 16 -2.82 4.90 20.10
C VAL A 16 -3.78 4.03 19.29
N TYR A 17 -3.35 3.55 18.11
CA TYR A 17 -4.21 2.78 17.21
C TYR A 17 -4.20 1.29 17.47
N GLY A 18 -3.24 0.81 18.26
CA GLY A 18 -3.00 -0.60 18.49
C GLY A 18 -2.40 -1.32 17.28
N MET A 19 -2.32 -2.65 17.40
CA MET A 19 -1.71 -3.53 16.39
C MET A 19 -2.72 -4.14 15.42
N SER A 20 -4.00 -3.78 15.52
CA SER A 20 -5.05 -4.40 14.71
C SER A 20 -5.02 -3.81 13.29
N PRO A 21 -4.73 -4.62 12.26
CA PRO A 21 -4.80 -4.16 10.88
C PRO A 21 -6.27 -3.92 10.56
N SER A 22 -6.68 -2.65 10.44
CA SER A 22 -7.96 -2.35 9.82
C SER A 22 -7.69 -1.85 8.41
N GLY A 23 -7.96 -2.71 7.41
CA GLY A 23 -8.08 -2.28 6.02
C GLY A 23 -6.86 -2.44 5.10
N LEU A 24 -5.90 -3.31 5.40
CA LEU A 24 -4.96 -3.85 4.39
C LEU A 24 -5.24 -5.33 4.17
N ALA A 25 -4.83 -5.88 3.02
CA ALA A 25 -5.03 -7.29 2.69
C ALA A 25 -4.55 -8.17 3.85
N GLU A 26 -5.48 -8.79 4.56
CA GLU A 26 -5.21 -9.73 5.66
C GLU A 26 -4.80 -11.11 5.12
N GLY A 27 -4.73 -11.25 3.79
CA GLY A 27 -4.31 -12.46 3.11
C GLY A 27 -2.83 -12.78 3.31
N ALA A 28 -2.52 -14.07 3.33
CA ALA A 28 -1.14 -14.55 3.35
C ALA A 28 -0.40 -14.16 2.05
N PRO A 29 0.89 -13.80 2.10
CA PRO A 29 1.73 -13.62 0.92
C PRO A 29 1.73 -14.88 0.02
N GLY A 30 2.07 -14.69 -1.26
CA GLY A 30 2.14 -15.77 -2.24
C GLY A 30 0.78 -16.31 -2.66
N ARG A 31 -0.33 -15.58 -2.41
CA ARG A 31 -1.69 -16.02 -2.77
C ARG A 31 -2.31 -15.07 -3.79
N TRP A 32 -2.96 -15.62 -4.81
CA TRP A 32 -3.75 -14.86 -5.78
C TRP A 32 -4.82 -14.01 -5.10
N LYS A 33 -5.49 -14.55 -4.07
CA LYS A 33 -6.47 -13.79 -3.27
C LYS A 33 -5.86 -12.50 -2.70
N THR A 34 -4.64 -12.57 -2.18
CA THR A 34 -3.92 -11.41 -1.63
C THR A 34 -3.59 -10.41 -2.72
N LEU A 35 -3.13 -10.87 -3.89
CA LEU A 35 -2.91 -10.03 -5.06
C LEU A 35 -4.20 -9.30 -5.48
N LEU A 36 -5.31 -10.03 -5.61
CA LEU A 36 -6.62 -9.48 -5.94
C LEU A 36 -7.04 -8.38 -4.95
N GLU A 37 -6.90 -8.62 -3.65
CA GLU A 37 -7.25 -7.65 -2.61
C GLU A 37 -6.33 -6.42 -2.61
N VAL A 38 -5.03 -6.61 -2.83
CA VAL A 38 -4.06 -5.52 -2.95
C VAL A 38 -4.37 -4.62 -4.15
N VAL A 39 -4.71 -5.23 -5.29
CA VAL A 39 -4.89 -4.52 -6.56
C VAL A 39 -6.27 -3.89 -6.67
N ALA A 40 -7.31 -4.65 -6.34
CA ALA A 40 -8.70 -4.26 -6.59
C ALA A 40 -9.50 -3.91 -5.33
N GLY A 41 -8.90 -4.05 -4.14
CA GLY A 41 -9.57 -3.84 -2.85
C GLY A 41 -10.36 -5.07 -2.40
N THR A 42 -10.87 -5.05 -1.16
CA THR A 42 -11.67 -6.13 -0.58
C THR A 42 -13.13 -6.12 -1.09
N PRO A 43 -13.86 -7.25 -1.02
CA PRO A 43 -15.26 -7.26 -1.42
C PRO A 43 -16.12 -6.40 -0.49
N GLY A 44 -17.17 -5.78 -1.02
CA GLY A 44 -18.13 -4.99 -0.24
C GLY A 44 -18.99 -5.86 0.68
N LYS A 45 -19.41 -5.30 1.83
CA LYS A 45 -20.09 -6.02 2.92
C LYS A 45 -21.42 -6.73 2.56
N ASP A 46 -22.08 -6.33 1.48
CA ASP A 46 -23.45 -6.79 1.14
C ASP A 46 -23.60 -7.26 -0.32
N LYS A 47 -22.54 -7.82 -0.91
CA LYS A 47 -22.55 -8.19 -2.34
C LYS A 47 -22.16 -9.65 -2.58
N ASP A 48 -22.99 -10.55 -2.06
CA ASP A 48 -23.08 -11.92 -2.56
C ASP A 48 -23.88 -11.91 -3.86
N GLY A 49 -23.20 -12.18 -4.96
CA GLY A 49 -23.84 -12.32 -6.26
C GLY A 49 -23.10 -13.35 -7.08
N GLU A 50 -23.60 -14.58 -7.08
CA GLU A 50 -23.12 -15.77 -7.81
C GLU A 50 -23.05 -15.63 -9.34
N SER A 51 -23.34 -14.44 -9.89
CA SER A 51 -23.35 -14.21 -11.34
C SER A 51 -22.21 -13.27 -11.72
N GLY A 52 -21.16 -13.87 -12.28
CA GLY A 52 -19.91 -13.25 -12.70
C GLY A 52 -18.82 -14.30 -12.90
N ILE A 53 -17.64 -13.88 -13.32
CA ILE A 53 -16.47 -14.76 -13.41
C ILE A 53 -15.90 -15.03 -12.01
N ALA A 54 -15.24 -16.17 -11.83
CA ALA A 54 -14.57 -16.49 -10.58
C ALA A 54 -13.30 -15.65 -10.42
N LEU A 55 -13.42 -14.44 -9.85
CA LEU A 55 -12.28 -13.53 -9.63
C LEU A 55 -11.16 -14.14 -8.75
N THR A 56 -11.48 -15.18 -7.97
CA THR A 56 -10.52 -15.93 -7.16
C THR A 56 -9.70 -16.94 -7.95
N GLU A 57 -10.03 -17.17 -9.22
CA GLU A 57 -9.30 -18.06 -10.11
C GLU A 57 -8.56 -17.21 -11.16
N PRO A 58 -7.21 -17.19 -11.17
CA PRO A 58 -6.47 -16.36 -12.10
C PRO A 58 -6.77 -16.71 -13.57
N ASP A 59 -6.89 -18.01 -13.90
CA ASP A 59 -7.18 -18.44 -15.28
C ASP A 59 -8.53 -17.90 -15.77
N ALA A 60 -9.56 -17.95 -14.92
CA ALA A 60 -10.88 -17.39 -15.27
C ALA A 60 -10.81 -15.89 -15.53
N VAL A 61 -9.96 -15.15 -14.79
CA VAL A 61 -9.74 -13.72 -15.01
C VAL A 61 -8.97 -13.48 -16.31
N LEU A 62 -7.94 -14.27 -16.58
CA LEU A 62 -7.10 -14.17 -17.77
C LEU A 62 -7.90 -14.39 -19.06
N GLU A 63 -8.72 -15.43 -19.09
CA GLU A 63 -9.52 -15.85 -20.25
C GLU A 63 -10.73 -14.94 -20.54
N SER A 64 -11.12 -14.10 -19.58
CA SER A 64 -12.31 -13.26 -19.68
C SER A 64 -12.04 -11.89 -20.31
N PRO A 65 -12.93 -11.35 -21.15
CA PRO A 65 -12.78 -9.98 -21.66
C PRO A 65 -12.68 -8.93 -20.54
N PRO A 66 -11.88 -7.85 -20.70
CA PRO A 66 -11.72 -6.81 -19.68
C PRO A 66 -13.03 -6.20 -19.17
N GLU A 67 -14.03 -6.11 -20.04
CA GLU A 67 -15.36 -5.60 -19.72
C GLU A 67 -16.08 -6.50 -18.70
N VAL A 68 -15.96 -7.82 -18.86
CA VAL A 68 -16.55 -8.81 -17.95
C VAL A 68 -15.85 -8.77 -16.59
N VAL A 69 -14.52 -8.67 -16.59
CA VAL A 69 -13.73 -8.49 -15.35
C VAL A 69 -14.16 -7.21 -14.63
N ARG A 70 -14.25 -6.09 -15.36
CA ARG A 70 -14.67 -4.78 -14.83
C ARG A 70 -16.05 -4.82 -14.20
N ASP A 71 -17.01 -5.43 -14.87
CA ASP A 71 -18.39 -5.49 -14.39
C ASP A 71 -18.50 -6.39 -13.15
N THR A 72 -17.73 -7.47 -13.10
CA THR A 72 -17.62 -8.36 -11.93
C THR A 72 -16.96 -7.64 -10.74
N LEU A 73 -15.89 -6.87 -10.96
CA LEU A 73 -15.26 -6.03 -9.93
C LEU A 73 -16.27 -5.02 -9.36
N LYS A 74 -17.00 -4.30 -10.21
CA LYS A 74 -18.03 -3.36 -9.79
C LYS A 74 -19.13 -4.04 -8.96
N ARG A 75 -19.59 -5.21 -9.39
CA ARG A 75 -20.62 -6.01 -8.70
C ARG A 75 -20.14 -6.52 -7.35
N THR A 76 -18.87 -6.86 -7.19
CA THR A 76 -18.30 -7.30 -5.90
C THR A 76 -17.87 -6.15 -4.99
N GLY A 77 -18.06 -4.89 -5.42
CA GLY A 77 -17.69 -3.71 -4.64
C GLY A 77 -16.19 -3.38 -4.69
N ARG A 78 -15.45 -3.98 -5.63
CA ARG A 78 -14.03 -3.75 -5.88
C ARG A 78 -13.84 -2.63 -6.92
N ASP A 79 -12.62 -2.12 -7.05
CA ASP A 79 -12.30 -1.05 -7.99
C ASP A 79 -12.38 -1.53 -9.45
N PRO A 80 -13.41 -1.12 -10.24
CA PRO A 80 -13.55 -1.59 -11.61
C PRO A 80 -12.46 -1.05 -12.54
N ARG A 81 -11.75 0.03 -12.17
CA ARG A 81 -10.67 0.61 -12.98
C ARG A 81 -9.47 -0.33 -13.08
N ARG A 82 -9.41 -1.36 -12.23
CA ARG A 82 -8.33 -2.33 -12.14
C ARG A 82 -8.50 -3.55 -13.04
N ALA A 83 -9.57 -3.62 -13.83
CA ALA A 83 -9.87 -4.78 -14.68
C ALA A 83 -8.71 -5.15 -15.63
N VAL A 84 -8.19 -4.18 -16.38
CA VAL A 84 -7.08 -4.39 -17.33
C VAL A 84 -5.79 -4.81 -16.60
N ALA A 85 -5.49 -4.16 -15.48
CA ALA A 85 -4.31 -4.49 -14.68
C ALA A 85 -4.42 -5.91 -14.07
N LEU A 86 -5.60 -6.26 -13.55
CA LEU A 86 -5.85 -7.56 -12.93
C LEU A 86 -5.79 -8.70 -13.96
N GLN A 87 -6.32 -8.50 -15.17
CA GLN A 87 -6.20 -9.47 -16.25
C GLN A 87 -4.74 -9.69 -16.67
N ALA A 88 -3.96 -8.62 -16.82
CA ALA A 88 -2.53 -8.74 -17.12
C ALA A 88 -1.76 -9.42 -15.97
N LEU A 89 -2.13 -9.13 -14.72
CA LEU A 89 -1.54 -9.78 -13.55
C LEU A 89 -1.89 -11.26 -13.46
N ALA A 90 -3.08 -11.68 -13.92
CA ALA A 90 -3.43 -13.10 -13.98
C ALA A 90 -2.48 -13.88 -14.90
N GLY A 91 -2.07 -13.30 -16.04
CA GLY A 91 -1.07 -13.90 -16.93
C GLY A 91 0.38 -13.79 -16.42
N TRP A 92 0.66 -12.82 -15.55
CA TRP A 92 1.97 -12.68 -14.87
C TRP A 92 2.11 -13.61 -13.66
N TRP A 93 1.00 -14.02 -13.05
CA TRP A 93 0.98 -14.79 -11.82
C TRP A 93 1.46 -16.24 -12.06
N PRO A 94 2.47 -16.74 -11.32
CA PRO A 94 3.04 -18.08 -11.52
C PRO A 94 2.19 -19.19 -10.85
N GLY A 95 1.16 -18.81 -10.09
CA GLY A 95 0.40 -19.71 -9.23
C GLY A 95 0.62 -19.42 -7.74
N ASP A 96 -0.23 -20.02 -6.92
CA ASP A 96 -0.19 -19.88 -5.47
C ASP A 96 1.05 -20.56 -4.86
N LEU A 97 1.60 -19.92 -3.84
CA LEU A 97 2.83 -20.31 -3.15
C LEU A 97 4.01 -20.50 -4.12
N PRO A 98 4.37 -19.44 -4.89
CA PRO A 98 5.53 -19.50 -5.77
C PRO A 98 6.80 -19.79 -4.98
N GLN A 99 7.79 -20.34 -5.68
CA GLN A 99 9.10 -20.61 -5.10
C GLN A 99 9.75 -19.32 -4.58
N PRO A 100 10.49 -19.37 -3.45
CA PRO A 100 11.12 -18.18 -2.87
C PRO A 100 11.99 -17.41 -3.87
N GLU A 101 12.74 -18.10 -4.74
CA GLU A 101 13.62 -17.48 -5.73
C GLU A 101 12.85 -16.63 -6.75
N TRP A 102 11.60 -17.01 -7.05
CA TRP A 102 10.74 -16.24 -7.92
C TRP A 102 10.26 -14.96 -7.23
N CYS A 103 9.88 -15.05 -5.95
CA CYS A 103 9.48 -13.90 -5.14
C CYS A 103 10.64 -12.93 -4.89
N GLU A 104 11.82 -13.44 -4.56
CA GLU A 104 12.99 -12.66 -4.14
C GLU A 104 13.72 -11.95 -5.28
N ALA A 105 13.36 -12.25 -6.54
CA ALA A 105 13.90 -11.59 -7.73
C ALA A 105 13.36 -10.14 -7.90
N GLU A 106 13.49 -9.30 -6.86
CA GLU A 106 12.85 -7.97 -6.75
C GLU A 106 13.05 -7.11 -7.99
N VAL A 107 14.29 -7.00 -8.49
CA VAL A 107 14.62 -6.16 -9.66
C VAL A 107 13.82 -6.59 -10.89
N ALA A 108 13.71 -7.90 -11.12
CA ALA A 108 12.93 -8.44 -12.24
C ALA A 108 11.43 -8.25 -12.01
N ARG A 109 10.91 -8.60 -10.82
CA ARG A 109 9.48 -8.46 -10.49
C ARG A 109 9.03 -7.00 -10.60
N ARG A 110 9.84 -6.05 -10.12
CA ARG A 110 9.57 -4.61 -10.23
C ARG A 110 9.51 -4.15 -11.69
N ALA A 111 10.48 -4.57 -12.51
CA ALA A 111 10.50 -4.21 -13.93
C ALA A 111 9.27 -4.74 -14.68
N GLU A 112 8.92 -6.01 -14.45
CA GLU A 112 7.73 -6.65 -15.03
C GLU A 112 6.44 -5.94 -14.61
N LEU A 113 6.24 -5.71 -13.31
CA LEU A 113 5.06 -5.04 -12.76
C LEU A 113 4.91 -3.61 -13.29
N THR A 114 6.03 -2.88 -13.42
CA THR A 114 6.06 -1.52 -13.99
C THR A 114 5.64 -1.49 -15.46
N GLY A 115 5.91 -2.57 -16.20
CA GLY A 115 5.47 -2.73 -17.59
C GLY A 115 3.96 -2.96 -17.76
N ILE A 116 3.24 -3.31 -16.70
CA ILE A 116 1.80 -3.60 -16.77
C ILE A 116 0.99 -2.30 -16.76
N ARG A 117 0.21 -2.10 -17.83
CA ARG A 117 -0.69 -0.94 -17.95
C ARG A 117 -1.66 -0.86 -16.78
N GLY A 118 -1.69 0.29 -16.12
CA GLY A 118 -2.59 0.55 -14.99
C GLY A 118 -2.01 0.19 -13.63
N ILE A 119 -0.75 -0.26 -13.57
CA ILE A 119 0.03 -0.40 -12.34
C ILE A 119 1.01 0.77 -12.25
N GLY A 120 0.80 1.63 -11.26
CA GLY A 120 1.73 2.72 -10.93
C GLY A 120 2.75 2.29 -9.88
N PRO A 121 3.80 3.09 -9.64
CA PRO A 121 4.90 2.75 -8.73
C PRO A 121 4.44 2.37 -7.31
N GLU A 122 3.46 3.11 -6.76
CA GLU A 122 2.87 2.79 -5.46
C GLU A 122 2.20 1.41 -5.42
N LEU A 123 1.52 1.01 -6.49
CA LEU A 123 0.90 -0.30 -6.56
C LEU A 123 1.93 -1.41 -6.77
N VAL A 124 3.03 -1.13 -7.50
CA VAL A 124 4.17 -2.04 -7.59
C VAL A 124 4.70 -2.34 -6.18
N ASP A 125 5.01 -1.30 -5.40
CA ASP A 125 5.53 -1.46 -4.04
C ASP A 125 4.57 -2.25 -3.13
N ARG A 126 3.25 -2.06 -3.29
CA ARG A 126 2.26 -2.82 -2.54
C ARG A 126 2.22 -4.29 -2.93
N ILE A 127 2.37 -4.61 -4.22
CA ILE A 127 2.43 -6.00 -4.67
C ILE A 127 3.71 -6.64 -4.13
N LEU A 128 4.86 -5.96 -4.24
CA LEU A 128 6.13 -6.45 -3.70
C LEU A 128 6.02 -6.72 -2.18
N LEU A 129 5.45 -5.79 -1.42
CA LEU A 129 5.29 -5.92 0.03
C LEU A 129 4.28 -6.98 0.44
N PHE A 130 3.02 -6.82 0.05
CA PHE A 130 1.92 -7.64 0.58
C PHE A 130 1.77 -8.99 -0.13
N VAL A 131 2.17 -9.08 -1.40
CA VAL A 131 2.01 -10.30 -2.20
C VAL A 131 3.31 -11.10 -2.21
N LEU A 132 4.45 -10.45 -2.44
CA LEU A 132 5.74 -11.16 -2.55
C LEU A 132 6.52 -11.23 -1.22
N GLY A 133 6.11 -10.48 -0.20
CA GLY A 133 6.84 -10.41 1.08
C GLY A 133 8.18 -9.67 0.99
N ILE A 134 8.43 -8.93 -0.10
CA ILE A 134 9.63 -8.12 -0.26
C ILE A 134 9.46 -6.84 0.56
N ARG A 135 10.43 -6.55 1.42
CA ARG A 135 10.42 -5.37 2.28
C ARG A 135 10.67 -4.11 1.45
N THR A 136 9.62 -3.58 0.85
CA THR A 136 9.60 -2.29 0.14
C THR A 136 8.48 -1.45 0.74
N MET A 137 8.72 -0.17 1.00
CA MET A 137 7.69 0.74 1.49
C MET A 137 6.86 1.31 0.33
N PRO A 138 5.53 1.13 0.31
CA PRO A 138 4.67 1.82 -0.65
C PRO A 138 4.64 3.33 -0.43
N LEU A 139 5.27 4.07 -1.36
CA LEU A 139 5.37 5.53 -1.29
C LEU A 139 4.09 6.21 -1.83
N SER A 140 2.98 6.01 -1.12
CA SER A 140 1.71 6.66 -1.45
C SER A 140 1.64 8.09 -0.91
N ARG A 141 0.73 8.91 -1.46
CA ARG A 141 0.58 10.32 -1.06
C ARG A 141 0.31 10.53 0.43
N GLY A 142 -0.31 9.57 1.11
CA GLY A 142 -0.66 9.65 2.54
C GLY A 142 0.58 9.68 3.43
N PRO A 143 1.36 8.58 3.49
CA PRO A 143 2.60 8.51 4.23
C PRO A 143 3.58 9.64 3.90
N LEU A 144 3.82 9.90 2.61
CA LEU A 144 4.75 10.97 2.18
C LEU A 144 4.34 12.33 2.74
N ARG A 145 3.06 12.70 2.61
CA ARG A 145 2.55 13.98 3.14
C ARG A 145 2.73 14.11 4.64
N VAL A 146 2.50 13.04 5.41
CA VAL A 146 2.73 13.06 6.87
C VAL A 146 4.21 13.34 7.13
N VAL A 147 5.12 12.57 6.54
CA VAL A 147 6.55 12.72 6.78
C VAL A 147 7.07 14.11 6.38
N CYS A 148 6.62 14.64 5.23
CA CYS A 148 6.98 15.99 4.79
C CYS A 148 6.47 17.08 5.75
N ARG A 149 5.22 16.98 6.21
CA ARG A 149 4.62 17.95 7.13
C ARG A 149 5.29 18.03 8.48
N HIS A 150 5.93 16.94 8.91
CA HIS A 150 6.73 16.90 10.11
C HIS A 150 8.21 17.28 9.87
N GLY A 151 8.59 17.62 8.63
CA GLY A 151 9.95 18.03 8.28
C GLY A 151 10.98 16.90 8.35
N TRP A 152 10.56 15.63 8.29
CA TRP A 152 11.48 14.49 8.40
C TRP A 152 12.11 14.10 7.06
N CYS A 153 11.41 14.34 5.94
CA CYS A 153 11.92 14.10 4.59
C CYS A 153 11.20 15.04 3.62
N GLY A 154 11.92 15.58 2.64
CA GLY A 154 11.40 16.54 1.69
C GLY A 154 10.70 15.89 0.50
N MET A 155 9.89 16.69 -0.22
CA MET A 155 9.24 16.23 -1.46
C MET A 155 10.22 16.10 -2.63
N GLU A 156 11.36 16.79 -2.53
CA GLU A 156 12.50 16.73 -3.43
C GLU A 156 13.34 15.45 -3.26
N SER A 157 13.07 14.66 -2.21
CA SER A 157 13.81 13.42 -1.96
C SER A 157 13.52 12.37 -3.01
N GLU A 158 14.58 11.67 -3.41
CA GLU A 158 14.54 10.59 -4.39
C GLU A 158 13.92 9.33 -3.78
N TYR A 159 13.50 8.40 -4.65
CA TYR A 159 12.84 7.15 -4.25
C TYR A 159 13.66 6.36 -3.22
N GLU A 160 14.97 6.25 -3.42
CA GLU A 160 15.88 5.51 -2.54
C GLU A 160 15.99 6.15 -1.15
N GLU A 161 15.95 7.47 -1.05
CA GLU A 161 16.00 8.19 0.23
C GLU A 161 14.73 7.93 1.05
N TRP A 162 13.58 7.94 0.37
CA TRP A 162 12.30 7.57 0.96
C TRP A 162 12.26 6.12 1.42
N GLN A 163 12.75 5.17 0.60
CA GLN A 163 12.89 3.79 1.04
C GLN A 163 13.80 3.70 2.27
N HIS A 164 14.96 4.35 2.23
CA HIS A 164 15.93 4.31 3.30
C HIS A 164 15.36 4.80 4.64
N ILE A 165 14.68 5.95 4.67
CA ILE A 165 14.17 6.52 5.92
C ILE A 165 13.11 5.62 6.56
N PHE A 166 12.20 5.04 5.78
CA PHE A 166 11.18 4.11 6.29
C PHE A 166 11.78 2.79 6.77
N HIS A 167 12.79 2.26 6.09
CA HIS A 167 13.53 1.07 6.54
C HIS A 167 14.25 1.30 7.87
N GLN A 168 14.93 2.44 8.02
CA GLN A 168 15.58 2.80 9.27
C GLN A 168 14.56 2.98 10.41
N ALA A 169 13.47 3.72 10.16
CA ALA A 169 12.42 3.94 11.15
C ALA A 169 11.68 2.65 11.55
N SER A 170 11.53 1.71 10.61
CA SER A 170 11.04 0.35 10.89
C SER A 170 11.95 -0.39 11.88
N GLY A 171 13.27 -0.29 11.70
CA GLY A 171 14.26 -0.85 12.62
C GLY A 171 14.20 -0.20 14.02
N VAL A 172 14.13 1.14 14.07
CA VAL A 172 14.05 1.90 15.34
C VAL A 172 12.81 1.53 16.14
N SER A 173 11.64 1.50 15.50
CA SER A 173 10.36 1.23 16.16
C SER A 173 10.06 -0.25 16.40
N GLY A 174 10.84 -1.16 15.81
CA GLY A 174 10.56 -2.59 15.75
C GLY A 174 9.24 -2.94 15.04
N THR A 175 8.74 -2.05 14.18
CA THR A 175 7.44 -2.21 13.49
C THR A 175 7.67 -2.55 12.02
N SER A 176 6.99 -3.57 11.52
CA SER A 176 7.12 -4.01 10.12
C SER A 176 6.55 -2.98 9.14
N LEU A 177 7.01 -3.00 7.89
CA LEU A 177 6.56 -2.03 6.87
C LEU A 177 5.07 -2.16 6.58
N GLU A 178 4.51 -3.38 6.60
CA GLU A 178 3.07 -3.63 6.44
C GLU A 178 2.25 -2.86 7.48
N LYS A 179 2.71 -2.88 8.74
CA LYS A 179 2.07 -2.16 9.85
C LYS A 179 2.25 -0.65 9.72
N ILE A 180 3.43 -0.20 9.30
CA ILE A 180 3.70 1.22 9.06
C ILE A 180 2.73 1.75 8.00
N VAL A 181 2.48 1.03 6.91
CA VAL A 181 1.49 1.40 5.89
C VAL A 181 0.10 1.57 6.52
N VAL A 182 -0.35 0.64 7.39
CA VAL A 182 -1.66 0.76 8.08
C VAL A 182 -1.70 2.03 8.93
N LEU A 183 -0.69 2.24 9.77
CA LEU A 183 -0.63 3.34 10.73
C LEU A 183 -0.64 4.70 10.02
N PHE A 184 0.15 4.84 8.95
CA PHE A 184 0.25 6.08 8.18
C PHE A 184 -0.99 6.34 7.34
N ASN A 185 -1.60 5.31 6.74
CA ASN A 185 -2.88 5.46 6.06
C ASN A 185 -3.99 5.90 7.03
N ARG A 186 -3.99 5.36 8.25
CA ARG A 186 -4.96 5.72 9.28
C ARG A 186 -4.79 7.17 9.75
N VAL A 187 -3.60 7.58 10.18
CA VAL A 187 -3.38 8.98 10.60
C VAL A 187 -3.59 9.96 9.45
N GLY A 188 -3.21 9.59 8.22
CA GLY A 188 -3.43 10.41 7.03
C GLY A 188 -4.91 10.59 6.68
N ARG A 189 -5.76 9.61 6.98
CA ARG A 189 -7.21 9.70 6.80
C ARG A 189 -7.90 10.44 7.94
N ASP A 190 -7.54 10.11 9.18
CA ASP A 190 -8.25 10.56 10.37
C ASP A 190 -7.85 11.99 10.78
N HIS A 191 -6.60 12.40 10.51
CA HIS A 191 -6.04 13.69 10.93
C HIS A 191 -5.28 14.45 9.83
N CYS A 192 -4.28 13.81 9.21
CA CYS A 192 -3.33 14.48 8.31
C CYS A 192 -3.76 14.35 6.83
N GLY A 193 -5.03 14.67 6.56
CA GLY A 193 -5.64 14.67 5.23
C GLY A 193 -5.12 15.77 4.31
N SER A 194 -5.88 16.14 3.28
CA SER A 194 -5.56 17.32 2.46
C SER A 194 -5.46 18.57 3.33
N GLN A 195 -6.43 18.80 4.20
CA GLN A 195 -6.38 19.78 5.28
C GLN A 195 -6.02 19.07 6.59
N PRO A 196 -4.90 19.43 7.25
CA PRO A 196 -4.50 18.79 8.50
C PRO A 196 -5.41 19.23 9.65
N ARG A 197 -5.77 18.29 10.52
CA ARG A 197 -6.43 18.53 11.80
C ARG A 197 -5.46 18.12 12.90
N CYS A 198 -4.62 19.07 13.31
CA CYS A 198 -3.53 18.82 14.24
C CYS A 198 -4.03 18.60 15.66
N ASP A 199 -5.06 19.34 16.09
CA ASP A 199 -5.66 19.20 17.42
C ASP A 199 -6.12 17.75 17.68
N GLY A 200 -5.50 17.10 18.66
CA GLY A 200 -5.81 15.71 19.02
C GLY A 200 -5.27 14.67 18.03
N CYS A 201 -4.41 15.07 17.08
CA CYS A 201 -3.64 14.14 16.27
C CYS A 201 -2.61 13.42 17.16
N PRO A 202 -2.45 12.09 17.05
CA PRO A 202 -1.41 11.40 17.80
C PRO A 202 0.00 11.93 17.56
N LEU A 203 0.26 12.54 16.40
CA LEU A 203 1.57 13.08 16.03
C LEU A 203 1.74 14.57 16.36
N GLU A 204 0.74 15.23 16.95
CA GLU A 204 0.75 16.67 17.23
C GLU A 204 2.01 17.12 17.99
N SER A 205 2.43 16.36 18.99
CA SER A 205 3.62 16.65 19.80
C SER A 205 4.95 16.51 19.05
N LEU A 206 4.92 15.95 17.83
CA LEU A 206 6.08 15.78 16.96
C LEU A 206 6.08 16.77 15.79
N LEU A 207 5.23 17.81 15.84
CA LEU A 207 5.31 18.92 14.88
C LEU A 207 6.59 19.73 15.10
N PRO A 208 7.15 20.33 14.03
CA PRO A 208 8.23 21.31 14.16
C PRO A 208 7.76 22.52 14.98
N GLU A 209 8.71 23.26 15.59
CA GLU A 209 8.40 24.50 16.31
C GLU A 209 7.72 25.56 15.42
N SER A 210 8.04 25.57 14.13
CA SER A 210 7.40 26.42 13.12
C SER A 210 5.98 25.98 12.74
N GLY A 211 5.46 24.91 13.33
CA GLY A 211 4.22 24.26 12.91
C GLY A 211 4.40 23.37 11.68
N VAL A 212 3.29 23.01 11.05
CA VAL A 212 3.25 22.12 9.88
C VAL A 212 4.14 22.65 8.74
N CYS A 213 5.07 21.84 8.26
CA CYS A 213 5.79 22.13 7.03
C CYS A 213 4.83 21.94 5.84
N GLU A 214 4.23 23.02 5.34
CA GLU A 214 3.56 22.94 4.05
C GLU A 214 4.63 22.98 2.96
N PRO A 215 4.67 22.01 2.02
CA PRO A 215 5.44 22.22 0.81
C PRO A 215 4.90 23.50 0.19
N GLU A 216 5.78 24.46 -0.11
CA GLU A 216 5.39 25.68 -0.79
C GLU A 216 4.49 25.29 -1.97
N GLY A 217 3.23 25.73 -1.92
CA GLY A 217 2.29 25.47 -2.99
C GLY A 217 2.82 26.06 -4.30
N PRO A 218 2.34 25.59 -5.46
CA PRO A 218 2.59 26.28 -6.72
C PRO A 218 2.10 27.74 -6.66
#